data_AF-A0A5C7IMB3-F1
#
_entry.id   AF-A0A5C7IMB3-F1
#
_cell.length_a   1.000
_cell.length_b   1.000
_cell.length_c   1.000
_cell.angle_alpha   90.00
_cell.angle_beta   90.00
_cell.angle_gamma   90.00
#
_symmetry.space_group_name_H-M   'P 1'
#
loop_
_entity.id
_entity.type
_entity.pdbx_description
1 polymer ?
#
loop_
_entity_poly.entity_id
_entity_poly.type
_entity_poly.pdbx_seq_one_letter_code
_entity_poly.pdbx_strand_id
1 'polypeptide(L)'
;MSADMATGSNASEYVAKDKQVPALRANPTIAQIKQYEEEKMKRDKAVTCLHSSLIDFVFTSIMHLETAKSIWDELKSRFEGSERVKLVKLLTLKREFENLKMKDSEIVKDYLSKLLDLENQMRLYGDVVEDYKVVEKMLINLPEKFEAKVAAIEESCDLKKMTISEMVSKLQAQEQRHALRNDGDMEKTFLAMNKGKHKGKGKMDAASSESGPRVRFPPCTTCKRTNHLAEDC
;
A
#
# COMPACT_ATOMS: atom_id res chain seq x y z
N MET A 1 -20.86 -3.15 -3.12
CA MET A 1 -20.89 -1.72 -3.52
C MET A 1 -21.68 -0.98 -2.46
N SER A 2 -21.07 -0.08 -1.68
CA SER A 2 -21.80 0.67 -0.64
C SER A 2 -22.68 1.75 -1.28
N ALA A 3 -23.86 1.98 -0.69
CA ALA A 3 -24.84 2.95 -1.19
C ALA A 3 -24.42 4.43 -1.02
N ASP A 4 -23.32 4.69 -0.31
CA ASP A 4 -22.94 6.03 0.15
C ASP A 4 -21.98 6.79 -0.79
N MET A 5 -21.49 6.17 -1.86
CA MET A 5 -20.59 6.86 -2.80
C MET A 5 -21.38 7.50 -3.95
N ALA A 6 -21.51 8.83 -3.86
CA ALA A 6 -21.91 9.77 -4.91
C ALA A 6 -23.41 9.86 -5.30
N THR A 7 -24.32 9.85 -4.32
CA THR A 7 -25.63 10.53 -4.50
C THR A 7 -25.93 11.49 -3.35
N GLY A 8 -26.49 12.66 -3.66
CA GLY A 8 -26.80 13.69 -2.67
C GLY A 8 -28.00 13.31 -1.79
N SER A 9 -27.74 12.59 -0.70
CA SER A 9 -28.56 12.33 0.52
C SER A 9 -30.00 11.78 0.40
N ASN A 10 -30.67 11.97 -0.75
CA ASN A 10 -32.09 11.67 -0.90
C ASN A 10 -32.33 10.32 -1.62
N ALA A 11 -31.49 9.95 -2.58
CA ALA A 11 -31.71 8.75 -3.39
C ALA A 11 -31.71 7.46 -2.54
N SER A 12 -30.79 7.36 -1.58
CA SER A 12 -30.75 6.26 -0.61
C SER A 12 -32.03 6.14 0.23
N GLU A 13 -32.68 7.25 0.58
CA GLU A 13 -33.94 7.23 1.34
C GLU A 13 -35.11 6.66 0.51
N TYR A 14 -35.22 7.01 -0.78
CA TYR A 14 -36.28 6.51 -1.65
C TYR A 14 -36.06 5.05 -2.07
N VAL A 15 -34.80 4.62 -2.23
CA VAL A 15 -34.44 3.21 -2.45
C VAL A 15 -34.82 2.36 -1.23
N ALA A 16 -34.52 2.83 -0.01
CA ALA A 16 -34.75 2.05 1.21
C ALA A 16 -36.22 1.94 1.64
N LYS A 17 -37.06 2.95 1.36
CA LYS A 17 -38.39 3.08 1.99
C LYS A 17 -39.59 2.77 1.08
N ASP A 18 -39.39 2.46 -0.21
CA ASP A 18 -40.47 2.21 -1.18
C ASP A 18 -41.58 3.29 -1.12
N LYS A 19 -41.19 4.57 -1.03
CA LYS A 19 -42.13 5.67 -0.77
C LYS A 19 -43.10 5.85 -1.95
N GLN A 20 -44.24 5.18 -1.86
CA GLN A 20 -45.44 5.57 -2.58
C GLN A 20 -46.00 6.85 -1.95
N VAL A 21 -45.69 8.00 -2.57
CA VAL A 21 -46.32 9.30 -2.30
C VAL A 21 -47.83 9.11 -2.38
N PRO A 22 -48.58 9.23 -1.26
CA PRO A 22 -50.01 8.95 -1.26
C PRO A 22 -50.76 9.95 -2.15
N ALA A 23 -51.83 9.48 -2.79
CA ALA A 23 -52.72 10.36 -3.53
C ALA A 23 -53.32 11.44 -2.60
N LEU A 24 -53.44 12.67 -3.11
CA LEU A 24 -54.11 13.74 -2.39
C LEU A 24 -55.57 13.37 -2.14
N ARG A 25 -56.04 13.56 -0.90
CA ARG A 25 -57.45 13.43 -0.53
C ARG A 25 -58.31 14.46 -1.27
N ALA A 26 -59.61 14.20 -1.37
CA ALA A 26 -60.58 15.22 -1.77
C ALA A 26 -60.45 16.46 -0.85
N ASN A 27 -60.37 17.65 -1.46
CA ASN A 27 -60.11 18.94 -0.80
C ASN A 27 -58.79 18.98 0.04
N PRO A 28 -57.61 18.95 -0.61
CA PRO A 28 -56.33 19.13 0.06
C PRO A 28 -56.10 20.60 0.43
N THR A 29 -55.37 20.86 1.52
CA THR A 29 -54.92 22.22 1.86
C THR A 29 -53.69 22.61 1.02
N ILE A 30 -53.41 23.92 0.90
CA ILE A 30 -52.21 24.43 0.19
C ILE A 30 -50.91 23.77 0.72
N ALA A 31 -50.82 23.56 2.03
CA ALA A 31 -49.68 22.88 2.64
C ALA A 31 -49.57 21.40 2.21
N GLN A 32 -50.70 20.71 2.08
CA GLN A 32 -50.74 19.31 1.62
C GLN A 32 -50.38 19.18 0.13
N ILE A 33 -50.82 20.12 -0.72
CA ILE A 33 -50.43 20.19 -2.13
C ILE A 33 -48.92 20.40 -2.25
N LYS A 34 -48.38 21.41 -1.55
CA LYS A 34 -46.94 21.71 -1.55
C LYS A 34 -46.10 20.52 -1.09
N GLN A 35 -46.49 19.85 -0.01
CA GLN A 35 -45.80 18.67 0.50
C GLN A 35 -45.83 17.49 -0.50
N TYR A 36 -46.95 17.28 -1.19
CA TYR A 36 -47.08 16.27 -2.24
C TYR A 36 -46.17 16.57 -3.44
N GLU A 37 -46.12 17.82 -3.89
CA GLU A 37 -45.23 18.26 -4.98
C GLU A 37 -43.75 18.12 -4.61
N GLU A 38 -43.37 18.48 -3.37
CA GLU A 38 -42.01 18.30 -2.87
C GLU A 38 -41.59 16.82 -2.82
N GLU A 39 -42.44 15.93 -2.29
CA GLU A 39 -42.15 14.49 -2.23
C GLU A 39 -42.12 13.85 -3.62
N LYS A 40 -43.00 14.28 -4.55
CA LYS A 40 -42.95 13.84 -5.95
C LYS A 40 -41.62 14.28 -6.61
N MET A 41 -41.25 15.55 -6.48
CA MET A 41 -40.00 16.07 -7.05
C MET A 41 -38.77 15.32 -6.52
N LYS A 42 -38.73 14.98 -5.23
CA LYS A 42 -37.64 14.19 -4.63
C LYS A 42 -37.57 12.77 -5.20
N ARG A 43 -38.71 12.09 -5.39
CA ARG A 43 -38.77 10.78 -6.06
C ARG A 43 -38.24 10.86 -7.49
N ASP A 44 -38.78 11.79 -8.28
CA ASP A 44 -38.45 11.93 -9.70
C ASP A 44 -36.94 12.21 -9.86
N LYS A 45 -36.36 13.05 -8.99
CA LYS A 45 -34.92 13.27 -8.88
C LYS A 45 -34.14 11.99 -8.53
N ALA A 46 -34.61 11.16 -7.60
CA ALA A 46 -33.92 9.91 -7.24
C ALA A 46 -33.84 8.94 -8.43
N VAL A 47 -34.93 8.81 -9.20
CA VAL A 47 -34.96 8.03 -10.45
C VAL A 47 -34.00 8.61 -11.49
N THR A 48 -34.04 9.93 -11.73
CA THR A 48 -33.12 10.59 -12.67
C THR A 48 -31.66 10.41 -12.26
N CYS A 49 -31.32 10.54 -10.98
CA CYS A 49 -29.96 10.30 -10.48
C CYS A 49 -29.51 8.87 -10.77
N LEU A 50 -30.31 7.86 -10.41
CA LEU A 50 -29.98 6.46 -10.69
C LEU A 50 -29.75 6.21 -12.18
N HIS A 51 -30.65 6.67 -13.05
CA HIS A 51 -30.50 6.54 -14.50
C HIS A 51 -29.25 7.26 -15.04
N SER A 52 -28.93 8.46 -14.55
CA SER A 52 -27.78 9.25 -15.00
C SER A 52 -26.41 8.66 -14.64
N SER A 53 -26.36 7.72 -13.69
CA SER A 53 -25.13 7.05 -13.25
C SER A 53 -24.86 5.73 -13.98
N LEU A 54 -25.71 5.35 -14.94
CA LEU A 54 -25.60 4.08 -15.67
C LEU A 54 -25.02 4.28 -17.07
N ILE A 55 -24.25 3.29 -17.52
CA ILE A 55 -23.85 3.20 -18.92
C ILE A 55 -25.07 2.88 -19.81
N ASP A 56 -25.09 3.43 -21.03
CA ASP A 56 -26.25 3.41 -21.95
C ASP A 56 -26.91 2.03 -22.10
N PHE A 57 -26.11 0.96 -22.20
CA PHE A 57 -26.60 -0.42 -22.31
C PHE A 57 -27.40 -0.87 -21.07
N VAL A 58 -26.94 -0.51 -19.87
CA VAL A 58 -27.62 -0.84 -18.62
C VAL A 58 -28.85 0.04 -18.44
N PHE A 59 -28.74 1.33 -18.76
CA PHE A 59 -29.87 2.26 -18.76
C PHE A 59 -31.00 1.78 -19.69
N THR A 60 -30.71 1.53 -20.97
CA THR A 60 -31.71 1.12 -21.98
C THR A 60 -32.46 -0.15 -21.57
N SER A 61 -31.79 -1.07 -20.87
CA SER A 61 -32.36 -2.34 -20.44
C SER A 61 -33.12 -2.28 -19.10
N ILE A 62 -33.18 -1.12 -18.42
CA ILE A 62 -33.99 -0.90 -17.20
C ILE A 62 -34.83 0.39 -17.21
N MET A 63 -34.76 1.22 -18.24
CA MET A 63 -35.46 2.52 -18.31
C MET A 63 -36.99 2.45 -18.22
N HIS A 64 -37.57 1.25 -18.33
CA HIS A 64 -38.99 0.98 -18.14
C HIS A 64 -39.40 0.86 -16.66
N LEU A 65 -38.45 0.89 -15.72
CA LEU A 65 -38.68 0.81 -14.29
C LEU A 65 -38.93 2.20 -13.71
N GLU A 66 -40.14 2.44 -13.22
CA GLU A 66 -40.59 3.79 -12.81
C GLU A 66 -40.19 4.18 -11.38
N THR A 67 -39.73 3.24 -10.55
CA THR A 67 -39.38 3.51 -9.15
C THR A 67 -37.89 3.33 -8.86
N ALA A 68 -37.34 4.21 -8.02
CA ALA A 68 -35.95 4.11 -7.59
C ALA A 68 -35.62 2.75 -6.95
N LYS A 69 -36.58 2.16 -6.22
CA LYS A 69 -36.46 0.82 -5.64
C LYS A 69 -36.42 -0.27 -6.71
N SER A 70 -37.35 -0.29 -7.66
CA SER A 70 -37.34 -1.32 -8.74
C SER A 70 -36.06 -1.23 -9.58
N ILE A 71 -35.58 -0.01 -9.88
CA ILE A 71 -34.29 0.21 -10.55
C ILE A 71 -33.15 -0.39 -9.73
N TRP A 72 -33.11 -0.11 -8.42
CA TRP A 72 -32.08 -0.62 -7.53
C TRP A 72 -32.11 -2.14 -7.36
N ASP A 73 -33.29 -2.73 -7.17
CA ASP A 73 -33.47 -4.17 -7.00
C ASP A 73 -33.10 -4.95 -8.27
N GLU A 74 -33.39 -4.41 -9.47
CA GLU A 74 -32.96 -4.99 -10.74
C GLU A 74 -31.45 -4.86 -10.96
N LEU A 75 -30.84 -3.71 -10.65
CA LEU A 75 -29.38 -3.55 -10.67
C LEU A 75 -28.70 -4.52 -9.70
N LYS A 76 -29.25 -4.69 -8.49
CA LYS A 76 -28.77 -5.63 -7.49
C LYS A 76 -28.88 -7.08 -8.00
N SER A 77 -30.03 -7.47 -8.53
CA SER A 77 -30.26 -8.78 -9.15
C SER A 77 -29.23 -9.09 -10.25
N ARG A 78 -28.97 -8.13 -11.14
CA ARG A 78 -28.04 -8.29 -12.28
C ARG A 78 -26.56 -8.35 -11.88
N PHE A 79 -26.12 -7.53 -10.92
CA PHE A 79 -24.69 -7.28 -10.70
C PHE A 79 -24.13 -7.81 -9.38
N GLU A 80 -24.95 -8.03 -8.35
CA GLU A 80 -24.44 -8.46 -7.04
C GLU A 80 -24.08 -9.97 -7.03
N GLY A 81 -24.72 -10.76 -7.90
CA GLY A 81 -24.59 -12.20 -7.97
C GLY A 81 -25.23 -12.93 -6.79
N SER A 82 -25.37 -14.26 -6.88
CA SER A 82 -25.96 -15.04 -5.78
C SER A 82 -25.10 -15.02 -4.52
N GLU A 83 -25.72 -15.06 -3.34
CA GLU A 83 -25.04 -15.16 -2.04
C GLU A 83 -24.00 -16.29 -1.98
N ARG A 84 -24.30 -17.44 -2.62
CA ARG A 84 -23.36 -18.56 -2.75
C ARG A 84 -22.07 -18.15 -3.47
N VAL A 85 -22.17 -17.33 -4.52
CA VAL A 85 -20.99 -16.83 -5.27
C VAL A 85 -20.23 -15.79 -4.45
N LYS A 86 -20.92 -14.89 -3.74
CA LYS A 86 -20.29 -13.93 -2.81
C LYS A 86 -19.48 -14.66 -1.73
N LEU A 87 -20.08 -15.66 -1.08
CA LEU A 87 -19.44 -16.48 -0.06
C LEU A 87 -18.21 -17.23 -0.60
N VAL A 88 -18.30 -17.85 -1.78
CA VAL A 88 -17.16 -18.53 -2.40
C VAL A 88 -16.02 -17.55 -2.72
N LYS A 89 -16.33 -16.36 -3.25
CA LYS A 89 -15.33 -15.31 -3.50
C LYS A 89 -14.67 -14.82 -2.20
N LEU A 90 -15.46 -14.59 -1.14
CA LEU A 90 -14.92 -14.19 0.16
C LEU A 90 -14.00 -15.27 0.76
N LEU A 91 -14.35 -16.56 0.62
CA LEU A 91 -13.49 -17.66 1.06
C LEU A 91 -12.16 -17.74 0.28
N THR A 92 -12.18 -17.43 -1.03
CA THR A 92 -10.96 -17.29 -1.83
C THR A 92 -10.12 -16.11 -1.36
N LEU A 93 -10.72 -14.93 -1.16
CA LEU A 93 -10.02 -13.75 -0.67
C LEU A 93 -9.41 -13.96 0.72
N LYS A 94 -10.13 -14.62 1.64
CA LYS A 94 -9.58 -15.02 2.95
C LYS A 94 -8.37 -15.93 2.81
N ARG A 95 -8.39 -16.89 1.87
CA ARG A 95 -7.23 -17.74 1.58
C ARG A 95 -6.05 -16.95 1.00
N GLU A 96 -6.32 -15.98 0.13
CA GLU A 96 -5.28 -15.11 -0.45
C GLU A 96 -4.67 -14.19 0.61
N PHE A 97 -5.49 -13.59 1.47
CA PHE A 97 -5.05 -12.82 2.63
C PHE A 97 -4.19 -13.69 3.57
N GLU A 98 -4.63 -14.90 3.89
CA GLU A 98 -3.86 -15.78 4.77
C GLU A 98 -2.53 -16.26 4.16
N ASN A 99 -2.47 -16.42 2.84
CA ASN A 99 -1.25 -16.79 2.12
C ASN A 99 -0.36 -15.58 1.75
N LEU A 100 -0.81 -14.34 1.98
CA LEU A 100 -0.04 -13.16 1.62
C LEU A 100 1.19 -13.03 2.53
N LYS A 101 2.37 -13.12 1.91
CA LYS A 101 3.66 -12.89 2.55
C LYS A 101 4.46 -11.85 1.78
N MET A 102 5.13 -10.96 2.51
CA MET A 102 6.06 -10.02 1.92
C MET A 102 7.30 -10.80 1.45
N LYS A 103 7.84 -10.45 0.26
CA LYS A 103 9.06 -11.09 -0.28
C LYS A 103 10.32 -10.38 0.20
N ASP A 104 11.46 -11.07 0.23
CA ASP A 104 12.75 -10.48 0.61
C ASP A 104 13.14 -9.27 -0.25
N SER A 105 12.85 -9.33 -1.55
CA SER A 105 13.12 -8.25 -2.52
C SER A 105 12.03 -7.18 -2.60
N GLU A 106 10.93 -7.34 -1.86
CA GLU A 106 9.80 -6.41 -1.86
C GLU A 106 10.04 -5.28 -0.86
N ILE A 107 9.47 -4.11 -1.15
CA ILE A 107 9.45 -2.94 -0.26
C ILE A 107 8.12 -2.87 0.50
N VAL A 108 8.12 -2.30 1.71
CA VAL A 108 6.94 -2.25 2.60
C VAL A 108 5.73 -1.62 1.90
N LYS A 109 5.95 -0.61 1.06
CA LYS A 109 4.87 0.07 0.31
C LYS A 109 4.11 -0.88 -0.62
N ASP A 110 4.81 -1.72 -1.36
CA ASP A 110 4.21 -2.60 -2.37
C ASP A 110 3.49 -3.78 -1.72
N TYR A 111 4.05 -4.30 -0.63
CA TYR A 111 3.39 -5.29 0.22
C TYR A 111 2.11 -4.73 0.86
N LEU A 112 2.18 -3.54 1.46
CA LEU A 112 1.02 -2.85 2.05
C LEU A 112 -0.08 -2.62 1.01
N SER A 113 0.27 -2.22 -0.21
CA SER A 113 -0.68 -2.00 -1.30
C SER A 113 -1.51 -3.27 -1.59
N LYS A 114 -0.87 -4.45 -1.60
CA LYS A 114 -1.55 -5.74 -1.80
C LYS A 114 -2.41 -6.15 -0.61
N LEU A 115 -1.90 -5.92 0.60
CA LEU A 115 -2.62 -6.23 1.84
C LEU A 115 -3.91 -5.41 1.96
N LEU A 116 -3.83 -4.10 1.72
CA LEU A 116 -4.99 -3.20 1.74
C LEU A 116 -5.95 -3.46 0.56
N ASP A 117 -5.46 -3.87 -0.61
CA ASP A 117 -6.34 -4.24 -1.72
C ASP A 117 -7.18 -5.49 -1.37
N LEU A 118 -6.56 -6.55 -0.85
CA LEU A 118 -7.27 -7.74 -0.38
C LEU A 118 -8.27 -7.42 0.74
N GLU A 119 -7.88 -6.58 1.70
CA GLU A 119 -8.76 -6.14 2.79
C GLU A 119 -9.98 -5.37 2.27
N ASN A 120 -9.78 -4.44 1.32
CA ASN A 120 -10.86 -3.70 0.67
C ASN A 120 -11.76 -4.62 -0.16
N GLN A 121 -11.21 -5.61 -0.86
CA GLN A 121 -11.99 -6.61 -1.58
C GLN A 121 -12.83 -7.47 -0.62
N MET A 122 -12.29 -7.91 0.52
CA MET A 122 -13.03 -8.62 1.56
C MET A 122 -14.16 -7.77 2.15
N ARG A 123 -13.90 -6.48 2.39
CA ARG A 123 -14.89 -5.48 2.84
C ARG A 123 -16.04 -5.30 1.86
N LEU A 124 -15.79 -5.37 0.55
CA LEU A 124 -16.83 -5.33 -0.49
C LEU A 124 -17.78 -6.54 -0.45
N TYR A 125 -17.35 -7.68 0.12
CA TYR A 125 -18.17 -8.87 0.36
C TYR A 125 -18.70 -8.96 1.81
N GLY A 126 -18.59 -7.89 2.59
CA GLY A 126 -19.21 -7.77 3.92
C GLY A 126 -18.37 -8.24 5.10
N ASP A 127 -17.09 -8.55 4.89
CA ASP A 127 -16.17 -8.96 5.96
C ASP A 127 -15.38 -7.76 6.49
N VAL A 128 -15.35 -7.57 7.81
CA VAL A 128 -14.61 -6.47 8.44
C VAL A 128 -13.37 -7.02 9.13
N VAL A 129 -12.20 -6.64 8.61
CA VAL A 129 -10.91 -6.89 9.26
C VAL A 129 -10.61 -5.70 10.17
N GLU A 130 -10.27 -5.98 11.42
CA GLU A 130 -9.90 -4.96 12.40
C GLU A 130 -8.40 -4.64 12.28
N ASP A 131 -8.01 -3.37 12.39
CA ASP A 131 -6.61 -2.90 12.23
C ASP A 131 -5.58 -3.77 12.98
N TYR A 132 -5.89 -4.20 14.20
CA TYR A 132 -4.97 -5.03 14.99
C TYR A 132 -4.67 -6.38 14.31
N LYS A 133 -5.65 -6.98 13.62
CA LYS A 133 -5.46 -8.23 12.85
C LYS A 133 -4.58 -7.99 11.64
N VAL A 134 -4.67 -6.81 11.03
CA VAL A 134 -3.80 -6.41 9.92
C VAL A 134 -2.36 -6.22 10.44
N VAL A 135 -2.17 -5.55 11.58
CA VAL A 135 -0.85 -5.39 12.22
C VAL A 135 -0.25 -6.73 12.63
N GLU A 136 -1.02 -7.62 13.26
CA GLU A 136 -0.64 -8.99 13.60
C GLU A 136 -0.25 -9.78 12.33
N LYS A 137 -1.05 -9.69 11.26
CA LYS A 137 -0.76 -10.32 9.98
C LYS A 137 0.54 -9.82 9.36
N MET A 138 0.83 -8.52 9.47
CA MET A 138 2.10 -7.95 9.03
C MET A 138 3.26 -8.56 9.82
N LEU A 139 3.24 -8.51 11.16
CA LEU A 139 4.32 -9.05 12.01
C LEU A 139 4.65 -10.51 11.66
N ILE A 140 3.64 -11.37 11.52
CA ILE A 140 3.80 -12.81 11.23
C ILE A 140 4.40 -13.08 9.83
N ASN A 141 4.27 -12.15 8.87
CA ASN A 141 4.56 -12.40 7.45
C ASN A 141 5.57 -11.41 6.83
N LEU A 142 6.32 -10.69 7.67
CA LEU A 142 7.50 -9.93 7.27
C LEU A 142 8.71 -10.87 7.04
N PRO A 143 9.64 -10.54 6.13
CA PRO A 143 10.85 -11.32 5.93
C PRO A 143 11.88 -11.14 7.06
N GLU A 144 12.84 -12.05 7.15
CA GLU A 144 13.87 -12.11 8.20
C GLU A 144 14.63 -10.77 8.40
N LYS A 145 14.76 -9.97 7.33
CA LYS A 145 15.34 -8.63 7.37
C LYS A 145 14.68 -7.66 8.37
N PHE A 146 13.47 -7.96 8.86
CA PHE A 146 12.75 -7.19 9.88
C PHE A 146 12.73 -7.82 11.28
N GLU A 147 13.31 -9.00 11.53
CA GLU A 147 13.22 -9.71 12.84
C GLU A 147 13.57 -8.82 14.05
N ALA A 148 14.71 -8.14 13.99
CA ALA A 148 15.14 -7.22 15.06
C ALA A 148 14.19 -6.01 15.27
N LYS A 149 13.32 -5.72 14.32
CA LYS A 149 12.26 -4.70 14.41
C LYS A 149 10.95 -5.29 14.89
N VAL A 150 10.59 -6.50 14.47
CA VAL A 150 9.44 -7.27 14.96
C VAL A 150 9.57 -7.45 16.48
N ALA A 151 10.67 -8.05 16.95
CA ALA A 151 10.93 -8.22 18.38
C ALA A 151 10.90 -6.90 19.17
N ALA A 152 11.44 -5.81 18.59
CA ALA A 152 11.40 -4.51 19.23
C ALA A 152 9.99 -3.88 19.28
N ILE A 153 9.11 -4.21 18.34
CA ILE A 153 7.70 -3.79 18.35
C ILE A 153 6.92 -4.63 19.37
N GLU A 154 7.10 -5.94 19.39
CA GLU A 154 6.44 -6.87 20.31
C GLU A 154 6.74 -6.55 21.79
N GLU A 155 7.99 -6.19 22.11
CA GLU A 155 8.41 -5.82 23.47
C GLU A 155 7.90 -4.43 23.91
N SER A 156 7.67 -3.49 22.97
CA SER A 156 7.48 -2.07 23.30
C SER A 156 6.13 -1.45 22.91
N CYS A 157 5.29 -2.16 22.16
CA CYS A 157 4.04 -1.62 21.60
C CYS A 157 2.82 -2.46 21.97
N ASP A 158 1.72 -1.80 22.34
CA ASP A 158 0.41 -2.47 22.50
C ASP A 158 -0.20 -2.75 21.13
N LEU A 159 0.00 -3.98 20.64
CA LEU A 159 -0.46 -4.42 19.32
C LEU A 159 -1.98 -4.26 19.11
N LYS A 160 -2.79 -4.23 20.17
CA LYS A 160 -4.26 -4.04 20.06
C LYS A 160 -4.67 -2.58 19.87
N LYS A 161 -3.78 -1.63 20.18
CA LYS A 161 -4.00 -0.18 19.98
C LYS A 161 -3.17 0.40 18.84
N MET A 162 -2.15 -0.33 18.38
CA MET A 162 -1.27 0.08 17.29
C MET A 162 -2.03 0.15 15.96
N THR A 163 -1.89 1.28 15.26
CA THR A 163 -2.56 1.49 13.96
C THR A 163 -1.71 0.97 12.81
N ILE A 164 -2.34 0.64 11.67
CA ILE A 164 -1.64 0.25 10.44
C ILE A 164 -0.65 1.35 10.00
N SER A 165 -1.03 2.63 10.13
CA SER A 165 -0.18 3.78 9.80
C SER A 165 1.10 3.84 10.65
N GLU A 166 0.98 3.57 11.96
CA GLU A 166 2.12 3.52 12.86
C GLU A 166 3.07 2.34 12.51
N MET A 167 2.50 1.17 12.22
CA MET A 167 3.24 -0.02 11.78
C MET A 167 4.06 0.25 10.53
N VAL A 168 3.40 0.76 9.48
CA VAL A 168 4.02 1.12 8.20
C VAL A 168 5.15 2.13 8.41
N SER A 169 4.92 3.15 9.26
CA SER A 169 5.94 4.16 9.59
C SER A 169 7.18 3.56 10.26
N LYS A 170 7.01 2.64 11.23
CA LYS A 170 8.14 1.96 11.91
C LYS A 170 8.96 1.09 10.95
N LEU A 171 8.30 0.42 9.99
CA LEU A 171 8.95 -0.44 8.98
C LEU A 171 9.66 0.37 7.89
N GLN A 172 9.01 1.39 7.31
CA GLN A 172 9.62 2.26 6.29
C GLN A 172 10.86 2.98 6.84
N ALA A 173 10.81 3.43 8.10
CA ALA A 173 11.96 3.99 8.80
C ALA A 173 13.10 2.98 9.04
N GLN A 174 12.85 1.66 8.92
CA GLN A 174 13.93 0.67 8.85
C GLN A 174 14.46 0.54 7.42
N GLU A 175 13.60 0.37 6.41
CA GLU A 175 14.03 0.24 5.00
C GLU A 175 14.93 1.40 4.58
N GLN A 176 14.56 2.64 4.91
CA GLN A 176 15.37 3.82 4.65
C GLN A 176 16.76 3.76 5.33
N ARG A 177 16.85 3.23 6.55
CA ARG A 177 18.13 3.04 7.26
C ARG A 177 18.99 1.93 6.67
N HIS A 178 18.39 0.88 6.11
CA HIS A 178 19.13 -0.16 5.40
C HIS A 178 19.65 0.35 4.05
N ALA A 179 18.84 1.09 3.28
CA ALA A 179 19.25 1.68 2.01
C ALA A 179 20.51 2.56 2.16
N LEU A 180 20.48 3.51 3.11
CA LEU A 180 21.62 4.40 3.40
C LEU A 180 22.90 3.66 3.82
N ARG A 181 22.80 2.46 4.38
CA ARG A 181 23.96 1.65 4.77
C ARG A 181 24.51 0.83 3.59
N ASN A 182 23.64 0.28 2.77
CA ASN A 182 24.03 -0.54 1.62
C ASN A 182 24.71 0.30 0.52
N ASP A 183 24.21 1.51 0.25
CA ASP A 183 24.84 2.44 -0.70
C ASP A 183 26.27 2.80 -0.26
N GLY A 184 26.45 3.08 1.04
CA GLY A 184 27.75 3.40 1.63
C GLY A 184 28.72 2.22 1.78
N ASP A 185 28.30 0.98 1.49
CA ASP A 185 29.16 -0.21 1.55
C ASP A 185 29.70 -0.60 0.17
N MET A 186 28.94 -0.34 -0.90
CA MET A 186 29.44 -0.44 -2.28
C MET A 186 30.63 0.51 -2.52
N GLU A 187 30.55 1.75 -2.04
CA GLU A 187 31.64 2.74 -2.18
C GLU A 187 32.92 2.30 -1.46
N LYS A 188 32.80 1.71 -0.25
CA LYS A 188 33.93 1.18 0.52
C LYS A 188 34.56 -0.05 -0.15
N THR A 189 33.73 -0.93 -0.71
CA THR A 189 34.19 -2.16 -1.37
C THR A 189 34.96 -1.84 -2.66
N PHE A 190 34.51 -0.84 -3.43
CA PHE A 190 35.23 -0.33 -4.61
C PHE A 190 36.63 0.20 -4.26
N LEU A 191 36.74 0.99 -3.18
CA LEU A 191 38.02 1.53 -2.68
C LEU A 191 38.97 0.44 -2.15
N ALA A 192 38.44 -0.66 -1.63
CA ALA A 192 39.25 -1.79 -1.14
C ALA A 192 39.85 -2.63 -2.28
N MET A 193 39.08 -2.92 -3.34
CA MET A 193 39.54 -3.73 -4.46
C MET A 193 40.72 -3.10 -5.22
N ASN A 194 40.79 -1.77 -5.27
CA ASN A 194 41.85 -1.07 -6.01
C ASN A 194 43.24 -1.08 -5.31
N LYS A 195 43.34 -1.63 -4.08
CA LYS A 195 44.62 -1.80 -3.34
C LYS A 195 45.19 -3.23 -3.42
N GLY A 196 44.54 -4.14 -4.15
CA GLY A 196 44.74 -5.59 -4.04
C GLY A 196 45.52 -6.31 -5.16
N LYS A 197 46.51 -5.70 -5.84
CA LYS A 197 47.30 -6.39 -6.89
C LYS A 197 48.81 -6.22 -6.77
N HIS A 198 49.45 -7.11 -6.00
CA HIS A 198 50.59 -7.95 -6.42
C HIS A 198 51.17 -8.73 -5.21
N LYS A 199 51.06 -10.07 -5.23
CA LYS A 199 51.83 -10.94 -4.32
C LYS A 199 52.13 -12.29 -4.98
N GLY A 200 53.15 -12.29 -5.85
CA GLY A 200 53.83 -13.51 -6.33
C GLY A 200 54.87 -14.01 -5.31
N LYS A 201 55.21 -15.30 -5.34
CA LYS A 201 55.77 -16.03 -4.19
C LYS A 201 57.12 -16.70 -4.54
N GLY A 202 58.14 -16.52 -3.70
CA GLY A 202 59.46 -17.18 -3.86
C GLY A 202 60.35 -17.08 -2.62
N LYS A 203 60.73 -18.24 -2.07
CA LYS A 203 61.82 -18.48 -1.08
C LYS A 203 63.19 -18.39 -1.81
N MET A 204 64.41 -18.26 -1.25
CA MET A 204 65.04 -18.25 0.09
C MET A 204 66.49 -17.69 -0.12
N ASP A 205 67.33 -17.26 0.83
CA ASP A 205 67.30 -17.14 2.30
C ASP A 205 68.35 -16.09 2.81
N ALA A 206 68.50 -15.98 4.14
CA ALA A 206 69.68 -15.56 4.93
C ALA A 206 70.18 -14.07 5.02
N ALA A 207 70.36 -13.67 6.30
CA ALA A 207 71.37 -12.75 6.86
C ALA A 207 71.24 -11.20 6.79
N SER A 208 70.76 -10.66 7.93
CA SER A 208 71.42 -9.62 8.74
C SER A 208 71.25 -8.10 8.46
N SER A 209 71.17 -7.39 9.60
CA SER A 209 71.45 -5.97 9.87
C SER A 209 70.31 -4.94 9.82
N GLU A 210 70.31 -4.07 10.84
CA GLU A 210 69.29 -3.07 11.17
C GLU A 210 69.55 -1.71 10.47
N SER A 211 68.49 -0.94 10.22
CA SER A 211 68.39 0.53 10.46
C SER A 211 67.14 1.14 9.80
N GLY A 212 66.71 2.31 10.32
CA GLY A 212 65.40 2.92 10.07
C GLY A 212 65.13 3.50 8.66
N PRO A 213 63.94 4.11 8.47
CA PRO A 213 63.37 4.37 7.15
C PRO A 213 64.10 5.48 6.38
N ARG A 214 64.59 5.13 5.18
CA ARG A 214 65.19 6.09 4.23
C ARG A 214 64.09 6.92 3.57
N VAL A 215 64.13 8.24 3.75
CA VAL A 215 63.38 9.18 2.90
C VAL A 215 63.87 9.01 1.45
N ARG A 216 62.96 8.71 0.52
CA ARG A 216 63.30 8.60 -0.92
C ARG A 216 63.11 9.94 -1.60
N PHE A 217 64.20 10.54 -2.06
CA PHE A 217 64.15 11.69 -2.95
C PHE A 217 63.99 11.23 -4.42
N PRO A 218 63.41 12.05 -5.30
CA PRO A 218 63.45 11.81 -6.74
C PRO A 218 64.89 11.70 -7.27
N PRO A 219 65.14 11.06 -8.43
CA PRO A 219 66.48 11.05 -9.02
C PRO A 219 66.91 12.47 -9.42
N CYS A 220 68.05 12.93 -8.90
CA CYS A 220 68.62 14.21 -9.28
C CYS A 220 68.93 14.24 -10.78
N THR A 221 68.51 15.31 -11.46
CA THR A 221 68.67 15.48 -12.92
C THR A 221 70.13 15.62 -13.35
N THR A 222 71.00 16.12 -12.46
CA THR A 222 72.43 16.33 -12.72
C THR A 222 73.25 15.06 -12.49
N CYS A 223 73.18 14.44 -11.30
CA CYS A 223 74.05 13.31 -10.91
C CYS A 223 73.34 11.94 -10.85
N LYS A 224 72.02 11.88 -11.08
CA LYS A 224 71.18 10.67 -11.10
C LYS A 224 71.10 9.88 -9.77
N ARG A 225 71.59 10.44 -8.66
CA ARG A 225 71.44 9.85 -7.31
C ARG A 225 70.13 10.30 -6.65
N THR A 226 69.62 9.51 -5.69
CA THR A 226 68.27 9.64 -5.07
C THR A 226 68.30 9.93 -3.56
N ASN A 227 69.39 10.53 -3.08
CA ASN A 227 69.72 10.69 -1.65
C ASN A 227 69.80 12.15 -1.16
N HIS A 228 69.39 13.11 -1.99
CA HIS A 228 69.40 14.56 -1.73
C HIS A 228 68.31 15.23 -2.61
N LEU A 229 67.93 16.48 -2.31
CA LEU A 229 67.09 17.28 -3.21
C LEU A 229 67.96 17.86 -4.35
N ALA A 230 67.33 18.22 -5.48
CA ALA A 230 68.05 18.73 -6.64
C ALA A 230 68.77 20.07 -6.40
N GLU A 231 68.37 20.81 -5.37
CA GLU A 231 68.98 22.07 -4.93
C GLU A 231 70.30 21.86 -4.15
N ASP A 232 70.51 20.66 -3.60
CA ASP A 232 71.69 20.27 -2.79
C ASP A 232 72.73 19.43 -3.59
N CYS A 233 72.75 19.55 -4.93
CA CYS A 233 73.56 18.70 -5.83
C CYS A 233 74.91 19.32 -6.24
#